data_AF-A0A6J4TFQ6-F1
#
_entry.id   AF-A0A6J4TFQ6-F1
#
_cell.length_a   1.000
_cell.length_b   1.000
_cell.length_c   1.000
_cell.angle_alpha   90.00
_cell.angle_beta   90.00
_cell.angle_gamma   90.00
#
_symmetry.space_group_name_H-M   'P 1'
#
loop_
_entity.id
_entity.type
_entity.pdbx_description
1 polymer ?
#
loop_
_entity_poly.entity_id
_entity_poly.type
_entity_poly.pdbx_seq_one_letter_code
_entity_poly.pdbx_strand_id
1 'polypeptide(L)'
;MKRRPIDGAWPALPLLTLAIAAIVAVLGIVAAPQPTDADRIADTVEDFAQAVQERRGTDACALLTPAARQATAARTGTLSCAEFVRSFGFGFDAGTLRVARVVEVDIAGDRATIPRDRLLVPGGKPFGRALALERIDGAWRIAAAG
;
A
#
# COMPACT_ATOMS: atom_id res chain seq x y z
N MET A 1 -52.29 -34.82 -59.95
CA MET A 1 -52.18 -33.34 -60.00
C MET A 1 -52.83 -32.72 -58.75
N LYS A 2 -52.03 -32.24 -57.78
CA LYS A 2 -52.41 -31.18 -56.83
C LYS A 2 -51.15 -30.73 -56.04
N ARG A 3 -51.15 -29.44 -55.68
CA ARG A 3 -50.02 -28.51 -55.50
C ARG A 3 -49.27 -28.69 -54.16
N ARG A 4 -47.99 -28.26 -54.09
CA ARG A 4 -47.26 -27.90 -52.84
C ARG A 4 -47.69 -26.47 -52.40
N PRO A 5 -47.63 -26.11 -51.09
CA PRO A 5 -46.42 -25.47 -50.53
C PRO A 5 -46.10 -25.91 -49.08
N ILE A 6 -44.81 -26.08 -48.75
CA ILE A 6 -43.97 -25.28 -47.83
C ILE A 6 -44.49 -25.25 -46.39
N ASP A 7 -43.73 -25.88 -45.49
CA ASP A 7 -43.38 -25.47 -44.11
C ASP A 7 -42.49 -26.61 -43.58
N GLY A 8 -41.18 -26.51 -43.34
CA GLY A 8 -40.38 -25.38 -42.90
C GLY A 8 -39.75 -25.76 -41.55
N ALA A 9 -38.81 -26.71 -41.51
CA ALA A 9 -37.96 -26.97 -40.33
C ALA A 9 -36.87 -28.03 -40.59
N TRP A 10 -35.74 -27.63 -41.18
CA TRP A 10 -34.44 -28.32 -41.11
C TRP A 10 -33.36 -27.22 -40.98
N PRO A 11 -32.20 -27.48 -40.35
CA PRO A 11 -31.96 -27.53 -38.92
C PRO A 11 -31.01 -26.39 -38.51
N ALA A 12 -31.50 -25.38 -37.79
CA ALA A 12 -30.68 -24.23 -37.38
C ALA A 12 -30.13 -24.35 -35.95
N LEU A 13 -29.84 -25.58 -35.48
CA LEU A 13 -29.09 -25.81 -34.24
C LEU A 13 -27.66 -26.25 -34.60
N PRO A 14 -26.78 -25.31 -35.01
CA PRO A 14 -25.58 -25.14 -34.18
C PRO A 14 -24.95 -23.73 -34.23
N LEU A 15 -25.64 -22.70 -34.73
CA LEU A 15 -25.04 -21.38 -34.96
C LEU A 15 -25.34 -20.32 -33.89
N LEU A 16 -26.08 -20.68 -32.83
CA LEU A 16 -26.51 -19.73 -31.79
C LEU A 16 -25.72 -19.82 -30.48
N THR A 17 -24.67 -20.64 -30.42
CA THR A 17 -23.77 -20.74 -29.25
C THR A 17 -22.45 -19.98 -29.42
N LEU A 18 -22.11 -19.53 -30.63
CA LEU A 18 -20.83 -18.87 -30.91
C LEU A 18 -20.86 -17.33 -30.84
N ALA A 19 -22.02 -16.71 -30.61
CA ALA A 19 -22.16 -15.25 -30.56
C ALA A 19 -22.02 -14.64 -29.15
N ILE A 20 -21.98 -15.46 -28.08
CA ILE A 20 -21.84 -14.97 -26.69
C ILE A 20 -20.37 -14.99 -26.22
N ALA A 21 -19.45 -15.55 -27.00
CA ALA A 21 -18.03 -15.55 -26.65
C ALA A 21 -17.27 -14.26 -27.06
N ALA A 22 -17.86 -13.40 -27.90
CA ALA A 22 -17.16 -12.26 -28.50
C ALA A 22 -17.47 -10.88 -27.87
N ILE A 23 -18.39 -10.78 -26.90
CA ILE A 23 -18.78 -9.48 -26.30
C ILE A 23 -18.02 -9.17 -24.99
N VAL A 24 -17.36 -10.14 -24.37
CA VAL A 24 -16.63 -9.92 -23.10
C VAL A 24 -15.22 -9.31 -23.33
N ALA A 25 -14.73 -9.28 -24.57
CA ALA A 25 -13.36 -8.83 -24.86
C ALA A 25 -13.18 -7.31 -25.01
N VAL A 26 -14.24 -6.50 -24.98
CA VAL A 26 -14.16 -5.06 -25.32
C VAL A 26 -14.49 -4.10 -24.15
N LEU A 27 -14.97 -4.60 -23.00
CA LEU A 27 -15.45 -3.75 -21.89
C LEU A 27 -14.92 -4.19 -20.51
N GLY A 28 -13.66 -4.61 -20.43
CA GLY A 28 -13.14 -5.26 -19.23
C GLY A 28 -11.74 -4.85 -18.79
N ILE A 29 -11.17 -3.75 -19.29
CA ILE A 29 -10.07 -3.11 -18.53
C ILE A 29 -10.74 -2.36 -17.39
N VAL A 30 -11.22 -3.10 -16.39
CA VAL A 30 -11.44 -2.53 -15.07
C VAL A 30 -10.05 -2.14 -14.60
N ALA A 31 -9.66 -0.88 -14.85
CA ALA A 31 -8.46 -0.33 -14.28
C ALA A 31 -8.54 -0.62 -12.78
N ALA A 32 -7.58 -1.40 -12.26
CA ALA A 32 -7.52 -1.65 -10.83
C ALA A 32 -7.62 -0.29 -10.12
N PRO A 33 -8.46 -0.15 -9.08
CA PRO A 33 -8.57 1.11 -8.36
C PRO A 33 -7.17 1.54 -7.94
N GLN A 34 -6.78 2.76 -8.35
CA GLN A 34 -5.48 3.30 -7.98
C GLN A 34 -5.42 3.43 -6.46
N PRO A 35 -4.31 3.03 -5.80
CA PRO A 35 -4.20 3.10 -4.36
C PRO A 35 -4.35 4.54 -3.88
N THR A 36 -5.17 4.73 -2.85
CA THR A 36 -5.37 6.05 -2.24
C THR A 36 -4.08 6.53 -1.56
N ASP A 37 -4.02 7.80 -1.18
CA ASP A 37 -2.88 8.27 -0.38
C ASP A 37 -2.83 7.60 0.99
N ALA A 38 -3.98 7.27 1.59
CA ALA A 38 -4.05 6.53 2.85
C ALA A 38 -3.46 5.12 2.69
N ASP A 39 -3.77 4.43 1.59
CA ASP A 39 -3.20 3.10 1.29
C ASP A 39 -1.68 3.21 1.12
N ARG A 40 -1.19 4.17 0.32
CA ARG A 40 0.25 4.38 0.11
C ARG A 40 0.99 4.74 1.40
N ILE A 41 0.36 5.47 2.31
CA ILE A 41 0.92 5.79 3.62
C ILE A 41 0.99 4.54 4.50
N ALA A 42 -0.07 3.73 4.53
CA ALA A 42 -0.08 2.48 5.25
C ALA A 42 1.01 1.53 4.75
N ASP A 43 1.12 1.37 3.43
CA ASP A 43 2.17 0.57 2.77
C ASP A 43 3.57 1.08 3.15
N THR A 44 3.78 2.41 3.14
CA THR A 44 5.06 3.02 3.54
C THR A 44 5.44 2.69 4.98
N VAL A 45 4.47 2.69 5.90
CA VAL A 45 4.70 2.35 7.32
C VAL A 45 4.98 0.86 7.49
N GLU A 46 4.25 0.00 6.77
CA GLU A 46 4.45 -1.46 6.78
C GLU A 46 5.83 -1.83 6.22
N ASP A 47 6.19 -1.29 5.05
CA ASP A 47 7.49 -1.50 4.40
C ASP A 47 8.64 -1.05 5.30
N PHE A 48 8.46 0.09 5.99
CA PHE A 48 9.45 0.58 6.95
C PHE A 48 9.59 -0.35 8.14
N ALA A 49 8.48 -0.79 8.74
CA ALA A 49 8.50 -1.73 9.85
C ALA A 49 9.18 -3.05 9.47
N GLN A 50 8.86 -3.56 8.27
CA GLN A 50 9.46 -4.76 7.72
C GLN A 50 10.97 -4.58 7.48
N ALA A 51 11.38 -3.49 6.84
CA ALA A 51 12.79 -3.22 6.57
C ALA A 51 13.61 -3.09 7.87
N VAL A 52 13.06 -2.45 8.90
CA VAL A 52 13.72 -2.34 10.21
C VAL A 52 13.83 -3.72 10.87
N GLN A 53 12.75 -4.51 10.87
CA GLN A 53 12.74 -5.85 11.47
C GLN A 53 13.74 -6.80 10.78
N GLU A 54 13.82 -6.74 9.45
CA GLU A 54 14.74 -7.54 8.64
C GLU A 54 16.16 -6.96 8.60
N ARG A 55 16.43 -5.89 9.36
CA ARG A 55 17.71 -5.18 9.43
C ARG A 55 18.20 -4.68 8.06
N ARG A 56 17.27 -4.42 7.14
CA ARG A 56 17.48 -3.80 5.83
C ARG A 56 17.59 -2.28 5.98
N GLY A 57 18.67 -1.84 6.60
CA GLY A 57 18.87 -0.43 6.97
C GLY A 57 18.83 0.55 5.80
N THR A 58 19.35 0.18 4.62
CA THR A 58 19.27 1.02 3.42
C THR A 58 17.82 1.27 3.01
N ASP A 59 17.01 0.21 3.00
CA ASP A 59 15.60 0.27 2.58
C ASP A 59 14.77 1.07 3.58
N ALA A 60 14.97 0.81 4.88
CA ALA A 60 14.31 1.57 5.95
C ALA A 60 14.65 3.07 5.86
N CYS A 61 15.91 3.41 5.63
CA CYS A 61 16.34 4.80 5.49
C CYS A 61 15.87 5.45 4.18
N ALA A 62 15.60 4.69 3.13
CA ALA A 62 15.04 5.23 1.88
C ALA A 62 13.58 5.71 2.04
N LEU A 63 12.86 5.12 3.01
CA LEU A 63 11.48 5.48 3.37
C LEU A 63 11.41 6.70 4.31
N LEU A 64 12.56 7.22 4.75
CA LEU A 64 12.64 8.40 5.60
C LEU A 64 12.82 9.70 4.79
N THR A 65 12.30 10.81 5.30
CA THR A 65 12.65 12.13 4.77
C THR A 65 14.15 12.43 4.98
N PRO A 66 14.76 13.33 4.17
CA PRO A 66 16.15 13.75 4.39
C PRO A 66 16.39 14.28 5.82
N ALA A 67 15.45 15.05 6.36
CA ALA A 67 15.52 15.56 7.73
C ALA A 67 15.50 14.44 8.77
N ALA A 68 14.62 13.44 8.61
CA ALA A 68 14.56 12.27 9.50
C ALA A 68 15.85 11.44 9.47
N ARG A 69 16.44 11.26 8.28
CA ARG A 69 17.75 10.59 8.13
C ARG A 69 18.86 11.35 8.85
N GLN A 70 18.90 12.67 8.70
CA GLN A 70 19.87 13.52 9.40
C GLN A 70 19.69 13.48 10.91
N ALA A 71 18.45 13.56 11.41
CA ALA A 71 18.15 13.43 12.83
C ALA A 71 18.58 12.06 13.40
N THR A 72 18.44 11.00 12.60
CA THR A 72 18.91 9.66 12.95
C THR A 72 20.43 9.62 13.03
N ALA A 73 21.14 10.13 12.02
CA ALA A 73 22.60 10.21 12.01
C ALA A 73 23.16 11.10 13.15
N ALA A 74 22.45 12.17 13.50
CA ALA A 74 22.85 13.04 14.61
C ALA A 74 22.78 12.34 15.97
N ARG A 75 21.87 11.37 16.15
CA ARG A 75 21.77 10.57 17.39
C ARG A 75 22.89 9.54 17.52
N THR A 76 23.47 9.12 16.41
CA THR A 76 24.43 8.02 16.36
C THR A 76 25.87 8.49 16.34
N GLY A 77 26.09 9.77 16.05
CA GLY A 77 27.40 10.42 15.99
C GLY A 77 28.19 10.03 14.75
N THR A 78 28.58 8.76 14.64
CA THR A 78 29.48 8.27 13.59
C THR A 78 28.83 7.26 12.65
N LEU A 79 27.72 6.63 13.03
CA LEU A 79 27.06 5.62 12.20
C LEU A 79 26.14 6.26 11.18
N SER A 80 26.18 5.75 9.95
CA SER A 80 25.16 6.08 8.95
C SER A 80 23.77 5.60 9.40
N CYS A 81 22.71 6.18 8.83
CA CYS A 81 21.34 5.75 9.09
C CYS A 81 21.18 4.23 8.88
N ALA A 82 21.74 3.69 7.79
CA ALA A 82 21.62 2.26 7.48
C ALA A 82 22.32 1.37 8.51
N GLU A 83 23.52 1.76 8.97
CA GLU A 83 24.26 1.04 10.01
C GLU A 83 23.54 1.10 11.35
N PHE A 84 22.94 2.24 11.68
CA PHE A 84 22.14 2.40 12.88
C PHE A 84 20.93 1.48 12.90
N VAL A 85 20.15 1.47 11.83
CA VAL A 85 18.98 0.58 11.73
C VAL A 85 19.39 -0.88 11.85
N ARG A 86 20.49 -1.27 11.20
CA ARG A 86 21.00 -2.64 11.25
C ARG A 86 21.44 -3.05 12.66
N SER A 87 21.98 -2.12 13.44
CA SER A 87 22.64 -2.41 14.73
C SER A 87 21.72 -2.21 15.94
N PHE A 88 20.82 -1.21 15.89
CA PHE A 88 20.04 -0.76 17.05
C PHE A 88 18.53 -0.70 16.79
N GLY A 89 18.08 -0.64 15.53
CA GLY A 89 16.70 -0.27 15.20
C GLY A 89 16.37 1.17 15.60
N PHE A 90 15.13 1.62 15.38
CA PHE A 90 14.72 3.01 15.62
C PHE A 90 14.22 3.32 17.04
N GLY A 91 14.51 2.46 18.02
CA GLY A 91 14.06 2.67 19.42
C GLY A 91 12.55 2.50 19.65
N PHE A 92 11.83 1.94 18.67
CA PHE A 92 10.48 1.40 18.84
C PHE A 92 10.49 -0.09 18.49
N ASP A 93 9.51 -0.83 19.02
CA ASP A 93 9.38 -2.26 18.74
C ASP A 93 8.90 -2.46 17.30
N ALA A 94 9.84 -2.74 16.40
CA ALA A 94 9.57 -2.93 14.98
C ALA A 94 8.65 -4.14 14.71
N GLY A 95 8.70 -5.17 15.55
CA GLY A 95 7.79 -6.31 15.49
C GLY A 95 6.35 -5.88 15.76
N THR A 96 6.17 -5.01 16.75
CA THR A 96 4.88 -4.41 17.12
C THR A 96 4.37 -3.46 16.04
N LEU A 97 5.25 -2.68 15.39
CA LEU A 97 4.87 -1.80 14.28
C LEU A 97 4.43 -2.59 13.04
N ARG A 98 5.07 -3.73 12.76
CA ARG A 98 4.72 -4.59 11.61
C ARG A 98 3.31 -5.15 11.71
N VAL A 99 2.88 -5.48 12.93
CA VAL A 99 1.51 -5.96 13.16
C VAL A 99 0.54 -4.82 13.46
N ALA A 100 1.02 -3.58 13.49
CA ALA A 100 0.18 -2.43 13.68
C ALA A 100 -0.61 -2.15 12.41
N ARG A 101 -1.88 -1.79 12.59
CA ARG A 101 -2.79 -1.40 11.52
C ARG A 101 -3.03 0.09 11.60
N VAL A 102 -2.85 0.75 10.46
CA VAL A 102 -3.32 2.13 10.26
C VAL A 102 -4.83 2.10 10.06
N VAL A 103 -5.57 2.74 10.97
CA VAL A 103 -7.03 2.84 10.91
C VAL A 103 -7.45 4.08 10.15
N GLU A 104 -6.76 5.18 10.38
CA GLU A 104 -7.08 6.49 9.82
C GLU A 104 -5.81 7.34 9.72
N VAL A 105 -5.79 8.21 8.71
CA VAL A 105 -4.68 9.12 8.43
C VAL A 105 -5.26 10.51 8.18
N ASP A 106 -4.76 11.50 8.90
CA ASP A 106 -5.09 12.90 8.66
C ASP A 106 -4.17 13.46 7.58
N ILE A 107 -4.70 13.70 6.39
CA ILE A 107 -3.94 14.20 5.24
C ILE A 107 -4.24 15.68 5.01
N ALA A 108 -3.20 16.51 4.99
CA ALA A 108 -3.27 17.94 4.72
C ALA A 108 -2.23 18.31 3.66
N GLY A 109 -2.63 18.23 2.38
CA GLY A 109 -1.76 18.51 1.23
C GLY A 109 -0.62 17.50 1.14
N ASP A 110 0.61 17.99 1.27
CA ASP A 110 1.85 17.18 1.21
C ASP A 110 2.30 16.67 2.59
N ARG A 111 1.47 16.82 3.63
CA ARG A 111 1.73 16.26 4.95
C ARG A 111 0.63 15.31 5.35
N ALA A 112 1.00 14.29 6.09
CA ALA A 112 0.06 13.37 6.71
C ALA A 112 0.47 13.05 8.14
N THR A 113 -0.51 12.87 9.01
CA THR A 113 -0.29 12.42 10.38
C THR A 113 -1.13 11.19 10.63
N ILE A 114 -0.53 10.18 11.27
CA ILE A 114 -1.24 9.05 11.84
C ILE A 114 -1.33 9.32 13.35
N PRO A 115 -2.51 9.69 13.86
CA PRO A 115 -2.69 9.91 15.30
C PRO A 115 -2.37 8.65 16.09
N ARG A 116 -1.91 8.82 17.34
CA ARG A 116 -1.51 7.71 18.23
C ARG A 116 -2.61 6.67 18.43
N ASP A 117 -3.87 7.10 18.43
CA ASP A 117 -5.08 6.30 18.61
C ASP A 117 -5.55 5.62 17.32
N ARG A 118 -4.91 5.93 16.19
CA ARG A 118 -5.25 5.41 14.86
C ARG A 118 -4.18 4.50 14.27
N LEU A 119 -3.10 4.27 15.00
CA LEU A 119 -2.15 3.20 14.74
C LEU A 119 -2.33 2.13 15.83
N LEU A 120 -3.03 1.04 15.49
CA LEU A 120 -3.45 0.04 16.47
C LEU A 120 -2.66 -1.25 16.32
N VAL A 121 -2.13 -1.76 17.42
CA VAL A 121 -1.48 -3.08 17.48
C VAL A 121 -2.53 -4.17 17.77
N PRO A 122 -2.21 -5.47 17.59
CA PRO A 122 -3.13 -6.55 17.91
C PRO A 122 -3.70 -6.43 19.33
N GLY A 123 -5.01 -6.61 19.46
CA GLY A 123 -5.74 -6.33 20.71
C GLY A 123 -6.25 -4.88 20.83
N GLY A 124 -6.15 -4.08 19.76
CA GLY A 124 -6.79 -2.76 19.67
C GLY A 124 -6.09 -1.66 20.49
N LYS A 125 -4.86 -1.91 20.93
CA LYS A 125 -4.09 -0.95 21.72
C LYS A 125 -3.39 0.05 20.79
N PRO A 126 -3.27 1.33 21.16
CA PRO A 126 -2.49 2.29 20.40
C PRO A 126 -1.00 1.94 20.43
N PHE A 127 -0.30 2.14 19.31
CA PHE A 127 1.16 1.95 19.18
C PHE A 127 1.97 2.93 20.06
N GLY A 128 1.30 3.94 20.62
CA GLY A 128 1.84 4.79 21.69
C GLY A 128 2.44 6.11 21.22
N ARG A 129 2.61 6.31 19.91
CA ARG A 129 3.18 7.52 19.30
C ARG A 129 2.42 7.89 18.02
N ALA A 130 2.40 9.18 17.70
CA ALA A 130 1.91 9.63 16.40
C ALA A 130 3.03 9.52 15.36
N LEU A 131 2.70 9.20 14.11
CA LEU A 131 3.65 9.22 13.00
C LEU A 131 3.34 10.38 12.08
N ALA A 132 4.37 11.15 11.74
CA ALA A 132 4.29 12.20 10.73
C ALA A 132 4.94 11.73 9.44
N LEU A 133 4.26 11.96 8.32
CA LEU A 133 4.73 11.67 6.98
C LEU A 133 4.66 12.92 6.10
N GLU A 134 5.55 12.98 5.12
CA GLU A 134 5.60 14.04 4.12
C GLU A 134 5.70 13.45 2.73
N ARG A 135 5.03 14.08 1.76
CA ARG A 135 5.13 13.73 0.34
C ARG A 135 6.33 14.45 -0.26
N ILE A 136 7.30 13.68 -0.75
CA ILE A 136 8.51 14.19 -1.41
C ILE A 136 8.64 13.48 -2.75
N ASP A 137 8.70 14.24 -3.84
CA ASP A 137 8.77 13.71 -5.22
C ASP A 137 7.63 12.73 -5.55
N GLY A 138 6.43 12.98 -5.02
CA GLY A 138 5.25 12.15 -5.22
C GLY A 138 5.18 10.89 -4.35
N ALA A 139 6.21 10.59 -3.55
CA ALA A 139 6.25 9.47 -2.62
C ALA A 139 6.07 9.93 -1.16
N TRP A 140 5.29 9.19 -0.39
CA TRP A 140 5.18 9.41 1.05
C TRP A 140 6.42 8.88 1.77
N ARG A 141 6.93 9.66 2.72
CA ARG A 141 8.11 9.31 3.52
C ARG A 141 7.89 9.68 4.98
N ILE A 142 8.45 8.89 5.89
CA ILE A 142 8.32 9.11 7.34
C ILE A 142 9.24 10.25 7.75
N ALA A 143 8.65 11.29 8.34
CA ALA A 143 9.36 12.49 8.79
C ALA A 143 9.75 12.42 10.26
N ALA A 144 8.87 11.86 11.11
CA ALA A 144 9.14 11.69 12.54
C ALA A 144 8.16 10.71 13.19
N ALA A 145 8.58 10.16 14.33
CA ALA A 145 7.69 9.58 15.33
C ALA A 145 7.64 10.55 16.53
N GLY A 146 6.46 11.08 16.83
CA GLY A 146 6.19 12.04 17.91
C GLY A 146 6.21 11.38 19.28
#